data_AF-A0A836TE70-F1
#
_entry.id   AF-A0A836TE70-F1
#
_cell.length_a   1.000
_cell.length_b   1.000
_cell.length_c   1.000
_cell.angle_alpha   90.00
_cell.angle_beta   90.00
_cell.angle_gamma   90.00
#
_symmetry.space_group_name_H-M   'P 1'
#
loop_
_entity.id
_entity.type
_entity.pdbx_description
1 polymer ?
#
loop_
_entity_poly.entity_id
_entity_poly.type
_entity_poly.pdbx_seq_one_letter_code
_entity_poly.pdbx_strand_id
1 'polypeptide(L)'
;MELKSDARGLFIEGMTDSTELSSYLQRKFKDEDIQNTYESLTKNHIKTARSQDITPLSKFWQILDQSYKKIPPLKCDKGCAHCCHTGVAATKVEWDGILNNVLKNKIDLQKVIERSKRTIERVREALRSNKSLEQVDWHRLVINQPCPFLGEGHACIIYEDRPLDCRLVVAFRGQCESKKLEHAQRGVVIEETVGATVIAKIQHDQTPKFKRRKFQGVQPLKLLQHWLIVWQEKNNKKR
;
A
#
# COMPACT_ATOMS: atom_id res chain seq x y z
N MET A 1 20.43 -3.96 -15.83
CA MET A 1 19.67 -5.12 -16.34
C MET A 1 18.60 -4.57 -17.25
N GLU A 2 18.41 -5.13 -18.44
CA GLU A 2 17.26 -4.74 -19.28
C GLU A 2 15.97 -5.17 -18.58
N LEU A 3 15.08 -4.20 -18.34
CA LEU A 3 13.76 -4.45 -17.77
C LEU A 3 12.96 -5.34 -18.72
N LYS A 4 12.57 -6.53 -18.27
CA LYS A 4 11.69 -7.40 -19.03
C LYS A 4 10.24 -6.96 -18.83
N SER A 5 9.66 -6.41 -19.88
CA SER A 5 8.27 -5.97 -19.92
C SER A 5 7.44 -6.80 -20.89
N ASP A 6 6.12 -6.83 -20.70
CA ASP A 6 5.23 -7.42 -21.69
C ASP A 6 5.10 -6.52 -22.93
N ALA A 7 4.46 -7.02 -23.98
CA ALA A 7 4.29 -6.28 -25.23
C ALA A 7 3.51 -4.96 -25.08
N ARG A 8 2.83 -4.75 -23.95
CA ARG A 8 2.02 -3.55 -23.66
C ARG A 8 2.70 -2.61 -22.66
N GLY A 9 3.91 -2.93 -22.21
CA GLY A 9 4.59 -2.18 -21.17
C GLY A 9 3.89 -2.22 -19.80
N LEU A 10 2.88 -3.06 -19.62
CA LEU A 10 1.97 -3.08 -18.46
C LEU A 10 2.62 -3.74 -17.23
N PHE A 11 3.69 -4.50 -17.44
CA PHE A 11 4.35 -5.26 -16.38
C PHE A 11 5.85 -5.11 -16.46
N ILE A 12 6.52 -5.11 -15.31
CA ILE A 12 7.97 -5.10 -15.24
C ILE A 12 8.40 -6.21 -14.27
N GLU A 13 9.12 -7.21 -14.80
CA GLU A 13 9.66 -8.32 -13.99
C GLU A 13 10.82 -7.83 -13.12
N GLY A 14 10.81 -8.19 -11.83
CA GLY A 14 11.90 -7.88 -10.91
C GLY A 14 12.07 -6.40 -10.54
N MET A 15 11.09 -5.54 -10.85
CA MET A 15 11.13 -4.12 -10.47
C MET A 15 10.93 -3.94 -8.97
N THR A 16 12.04 -3.82 -8.24
CA THR A 16 12.05 -3.56 -6.79
C THR A 16 12.37 -2.11 -6.43
N ASP A 17 12.97 -1.34 -7.35
CA ASP A 17 13.34 0.06 -7.11
C ASP A 17 12.19 1.02 -7.45
N SER A 18 11.76 1.82 -6.47
CA SER A 18 10.65 2.75 -6.64
C SER A 18 10.97 3.95 -7.55
N THR A 19 12.25 4.36 -7.60
CA THR A 19 12.70 5.50 -8.42
C THR A 19 12.72 5.10 -9.88
N GLU A 20 13.26 3.91 -10.18
CA GLU A 20 13.28 3.34 -11.53
C GLU A 20 11.85 3.12 -12.06
N LEU A 21 10.95 2.61 -11.20
CA LEU A 21 9.52 2.48 -11.53
C LEU A 21 8.90 3.84 -11.87
N SER A 22 9.14 4.87 -11.04
CA SER A 22 8.62 6.23 -11.29
C SER A 22 9.07 6.78 -12.65
N SER A 23 10.37 6.68 -12.96
CA SER A 23 10.93 7.11 -14.25
C SER A 23 10.38 6.31 -15.43
N TYR A 24 10.12 5.00 -15.25
CA TYR A 24 9.46 4.19 -16.27
C TYR A 24 8.02 4.69 -16.54
N LEU A 25 7.25 4.93 -15.49
CA LEU A 25 5.86 5.38 -15.58
C LEU A 25 5.76 6.75 -16.27
N GLN A 26 6.64 7.69 -15.94
CA GLN A 26 6.70 9.02 -16.57
C GLN A 26 7.03 8.96 -18.06
N ARG A 27 7.86 8.01 -18.50
CA ARG A 27 8.13 7.81 -19.94
C ARG A 27 6.98 7.15 -20.68
N LYS A 28 6.18 6.34 -19.99
CA LYS A 28 5.11 5.55 -20.60
C LYS A 28 3.84 6.36 -20.86
N PHE A 29 3.48 7.26 -19.95
CA PHE A 29 2.23 8.03 -20.02
C PHE A 29 2.53 9.50 -20.33
N LYS A 30 1.67 10.15 -21.12
CA LYS A 30 1.81 11.58 -21.39
C LYS A 30 1.42 12.38 -20.14
N ASP A 31 2.06 13.53 -19.95
CA ASP A 31 1.74 14.43 -18.83
C ASP A 31 0.26 14.85 -18.80
N GLU A 32 -0.35 15.05 -19.99
CA GLU A 32 -1.77 15.34 -20.12
C GLU A 32 -2.65 14.18 -19.60
N ASP A 33 -2.30 12.93 -19.90
CA ASP A 33 -3.04 11.76 -19.44
C ASP A 33 -2.92 11.61 -17.91
N ILE A 34 -1.72 11.85 -17.36
CA ILE A 34 -1.44 11.83 -15.92
C ILE A 34 -2.29 12.91 -15.22
N GLN A 35 -2.28 14.13 -15.73
CA GLN A 35 -3.05 15.24 -15.17
C GLN A 35 -4.55 14.99 -15.23
N ASN A 36 -5.07 14.54 -16.37
CA ASN A 36 -6.49 14.20 -16.54
C ASN A 36 -6.92 13.09 -15.58
N THR A 37 -6.08 12.07 -15.41
CA THR A 37 -6.32 10.97 -14.46
C THR A 37 -6.34 11.49 -13.02
N TYR A 38 -5.36 12.31 -12.63
CA TYR A 38 -5.32 12.94 -11.31
C TYR A 38 -6.57 13.79 -11.05
N GLU A 39 -7.00 14.61 -12.01
CA GLU A 39 -8.19 15.45 -11.85
C GLU A 39 -9.46 14.63 -11.70
N SER A 40 -9.65 13.60 -12.53
CA SER A 40 -10.77 12.68 -12.42
C SER A 40 -10.79 12.00 -11.06
N LEU A 41 -9.64 11.47 -10.63
CA LEU A 41 -9.45 10.81 -9.35
C LEU A 41 -9.46 11.75 -8.16
N THR A 42 -9.46 13.07 -8.30
CA THR A 42 -9.51 14.03 -7.17
C THR A 42 -10.81 14.83 -7.09
N LYS A 43 -11.40 15.24 -8.21
CA LYS A 43 -12.63 16.05 -8.25
C LYS A 43 -13.90 15.19 -8.18
N ASN A 44 -13.96 14.11 -8.96
CA ASN A 44 -15.16 13.29 -9.09
C ASN A 44 -15.30 12.29 -7.94
N HIS A 45 -14.18 11.75 -7.44
CA HIS A 45 -14.21 10.73 -6.39
C HIS A 45 -14.79 11.26 -5.05
N ILE A 46 -14.49 12.50 -4.64
CA ILE A 46 -14.98 13.04 -3.35
C ILE A 46 -16.50 13.17 -3.35
N LYS A 47 -17.06 13.72 -4.43
CA LYS A 47 -18.52 13.85 -4.57
C LYS A 47 -19.19 12.48 -4.54
N THR A 48 -18.61 11.52 -5.25
CA THR A 48 -19.12 10.15 -5.34
C THR A 48 -18.98 9.39 -4.01
N ALA A 49 -17.87 9.55 -3.29
CA ALA A 49 -17.66 8.94 -1.99
C ALA A 49 -18.72 9.42 -0.98
N ARG A 50 -19.04 10.72 -1.00
CA ARG A 50 -20.09 11.31 -0.15
C ARG A 50 -21.48 10.76 -0.48
N SER A 51 -21.82 10.61 -1.77
CA SER A 51 -23.15 10.08 -2.14
C SER A 51 -23.30 8.59 -1.85
N GLN A 52 -22.19 7.86 -1.71
CA GLN A 52 -22.16 6.43 -1.41
C GLN A 52 -21.92 6.12 0.07
N ASP A 53 -21.85 7.13 0.95
CA ASP A 53 -21.52 7.01 2.37
C ASP A 53 -20.24 6.18 2.64
N ILE A 54 -19.20 6.43 1.83
CA ILE A 54 -17.87 5.82 1.98
C ILE A 54 -16.78 6.89 2.07
N THR A 55 -15.59 6.49 2.52
CA THR A 55 -14.45 7.40 2.58
C THR A 55 -13.90 7.68 1.17
N PRO A 56 -13.31 8.87 0.92
CA PRO A 56 -12.61 9.14 -0.33
C PRO A 56 -11.53 8.11 -0.66
N LEU A 57 -10.82 7.61 0.36
CA LEU A 57 -9.83 6.56 0.22
C LEU A 57 -10.44 5.23 -0.25
N SER A 58 -11.53 4.78 0.38
CA SER A 58 -12.23 3.56 -0.03
C SER A 58 -12.77 3.68 -1.46
N LYS A 59 -13.26 4.86 -1.85
CA LYS A 59 -13.66 5.10 -3.24
C LYS A 59 -12.47 5.01 -4.20
N PHE A 60 -11.33 5.56 -3.82
CA PHE A 60 -10.11 5.47 -4.62
C PHE A 60 -9.66 4.02 -4.82
N TRP A 61 -9.72 3.19 -3.77
CA TRP A 61 -9.48 1.74 -3.86
C TRP A 61 -10.39 1.03 -4.84
N GLN A 62 -11.70 1.28 -4.78
CA GLN A 62 -12.65 0.70 -5.74
C GLN A 62 -12.31 1.05 -7.18
N ILE A 63 -11.86 2.28 -7.44
CA ILE A 63 -11.49 2.72 -8.79
C ILE A 63 -10.22 1.98 -9.25
N LEU A 64 -9.19 1.88 -8.40
CA LEU A 64 -8.00 1.09 -8.72
C LEU A 64 -8.35 -0.37 -9.03
N ASP A 65 -9.20 -0.98 -8.21
CA ASP A 65 -9.63 -2.37 -8.41
C ASP A 65 -10.43 -2.55 -9.71
N GLN A 66 -11.17 -1.52 -10.15
CA GLN A 66 -11.81 -1.51 -11.47
C GLN A 66 -10.80 -1.37 -12.61
N SER A 67 -9.76 -0.55 -12.44
CA SER A 67 -8.71 -0.40 -13.46
C SER A 67 -7.91 -1.69 -13.66
N TYR A 68 -7.72 -2.50 -12.61
CA TYR A 68 -7.14 -3.83 -12.75
C TYR A 68 -7.99 -4.83 -13.55
N LYS A 69 -9.28 -4.55 -13.80
CA LYS A 69 -10.10 -5.37 -14.72
C LYS A 69 -9.80 -5.11 -16.19
N LYS A 70 -9.10 -4.02 -16.50
CA LYS A 70 -8.74 -3.61 -17.87
C LYS A 70 -7.36 -4.13 -18.29
N ILE A 71 -6.61 -4.74 -17.37
CA ILE A 71 -5.32 -5.37 -17.65
C ILE A 71 -5.49 -6.89 -17.81
N PRO A 72 -4.52 -7.60 -18.42
CA PRO A 72 -4.49 -9.05 -18.43
C PRO A 72 -4.78 -9.67 -17.05
N PRO A 73 -5.51 -10.80 -16.99
CA PRO A 73 -5.93 -11.40 -15.72
C PRO A 73 -4.76 -11.64 -14.77
N LEU A 74 -4.92 -11.19 -13.52
CA LEU A 74 -4.01 -11.52 -12.43
C LEU A 74 -4.07 -13.02 -12.15
N LYS A 75 -2.96 -13.61 -11.73
CA LYS A 75 -2.93 -14.96 -11.13
C LYS A 75 -3.21 -14.94 -9.62
N CYS A 76 -3.39 -13.76 -9.05
CA CYS A 76 -3.75 -13.59 -7.65
C CYS A 76 -5.23 -13.94 -7.46
N ASP A 77 -5.48 -15.02 -6.73
CA ASP A 77 -6.79 -15.37 -6.21
C ASP A 77 -6.79 -15.39 -4.68
N LYS A 78 -7.97 -15.45 -4.08
CA LYS A 78 -8.11 -15.64 -2.62
C LYS A 78 -7.33 -16.89 -2.19
N GLY A 79 -6.40 -16.72 -1.27
CA GLY A 79 -5.49 -17.78 -0.80
C GLY A 79 -4.10 -17.77 -1.45
N CYS A 80 -3.84 -16.86 -2.40
CA CYS A 80 -2.48 -16.55 -2.83
C CYS A 80 -1.80 -15.63 -1.80
N ALA A 81 -0.60 -16.00 -1.33
CA ALA A 81 0.18 -15.24 -0.34
C ALA A 81 1.62 -14.91 -0.78
N HIS A 82 1.96 -15.09 -2.06
CA HIS A 82 3.33 -14.90 -2.53
C HIS A 82 3.85 -13.49 -2.22
N CYS A 83 3.13 -12.43 -2.62
CA CYS A 83 3.50 -11.05 -2.30
C CYS A 83 3.22 -10.64 -0.85
N CYS A 84 2.47 -11.43 -0.08
CA CYS A 84 2.16 -11.15 1.33
C CYS A 84 3.36 -11.40 2.27
N HIS A 85 4.57 -11.45 1.73
CA HIS A 85 5.84 -11.55 2.44
C HIS A 85 6.79 -10.38 2.13
N THR A 86 6.29 -9.35 1.44
CA THR A 86 7.00 -8.08 1.23
C THR A 86 6.89 -7.19 2.46
N GLY A 87 7.84 -6.25 2.59
CA GLY A 87 7.75 -5.21 3.62
C GLY A 87 6.78 -4.12 3.20
N VAL A 88 5.51 -4.25 3.59
CA VAL A 88 4.46 -3.29 3.20
C VAL A 88 4.50 -2.04 4.06
N ALA A 89 4.57 -0.89 3.40
CA ALA A 89 4.40 0.41 4.03
C ALA A 89 3.02 1.03 3.73
N ALA A 90 2.58 1.91 4.65
CA ALA A 90 1.35 2.66 4.51
C ALA A 90 1.52 4.09 5.05
N THR A 91 0.82 5.03 4.44
CA THR A 91 0.62 6.38 4.97
C THR A 91 -0.36 6.38 6.15
N LYS A 92 -0.47 7.50 6.86
CA LYS A 92 -1.43 7.66 7.95
C LYS A 92 -2.88 7.51 7.47
N VAL A 93 -3.22 8.07 6.31
CA VAL A 93 -4.58 8.01 5.76
C VAL A 93 -4.96 6.56 5.41
N GLU A 94 -4.04 5.81 4.83
CA GLU A 94 -4.25 4.40 4.54
C GLU A 94 -4.40 3.57 5.81
N TRP A 95 -3.56 3.81 6.82
CA TRP A 95 -3.69 3.18 8.13
C TRP A 95 -5.05 3.47 8.79
N ASP A 96 -5.56 4.69 8.68
CA ASP A 96 -6.89 5.03 9.20
C ASP A 96 -8.01 4.29 8.46
N GLY A 97 -7.87 4.10 7.15
CA GLY A 97 -8.75 3.24 6.36
C GLY A 97 -8.76 1.80 6.89
N ILE A 98 -7.57 1.23 7.12
CA ILE A 98 -7.41 -0.10 7.72
C ILE A 98 -8.07 -0.17 9.11
N LEU A 99 -7.86 0.83 9.97
CA LEU A 99 -8.48 0.87 11.29
C LEU A 99 -10.01 0.93 11.23
N ASN A 100 -10.58 1.70 10.29
CA ASN A 100 -12.02 1.74 10.11
C ASN A 100 -12.58 0.37 9.72
N ASN A 101 -11.90 -0.34 8.82
CA ASN A 101 -12.25 -1.71 8.44
C ASN A 101 -12.14 -2.67 9.63
N VAL A 102 -11.03 -2.61 10.38
CA VAL A 102 -10.81 -3.39 11.60
C VAL A 102 -11.95 -3.19 12.60
N LEU A 103 -12.38 -1.95 12.84
CA LEU A 103 -13.49 -1.65 13.74
C LEU A 103 -14.82 -2.19 13.20
N LYS A 104 -15.11 -1.93 11.91
CA LYS A 104 -16.34 -2.38 11.25
C LYS A 104 -16.49 -3.91 11.30
N ASN A 105 -15.40 -4.62 11.06
CA ASN A 105 -15.38 -6.09 10.98
C ASN A 105 -14.92 -6.77 12.28
N LYS A 106 -14.78 -6.02 13.38
CA LYS A 106 -14.40 -6.53 14.71
C LYS A 106 -13.12 -7.38 14.69
N ILE A 107 -12.13 -6.96 13.91
CA ILE A 107 -10.82 -7.63 13.81
C ILE A 107 -10.05 -7.39 15.10
N ASP A 108 -9.56 -8.47 15.74
CA ASP A 108 -8.73 -8.38 16.93
C ASP A 108 -7.27 -8.05 16.58
N LEU A 109 -6.92 -6.77 16.73
CA LEU A 109 -5.56 -6.30 16.45
C LEU A 109 -4.50 -6.85 17.43
N GLN A 110 -4.86 -7.30 18.62
CA GLN A 110 -3.88 -7.94 19.50
C GLN A 110 -3.47 -9.31 18.95
N LYS A 111 -4.43 -10.07 18.40
CA LYS A 111 -4.11 -11.32 17.66
C LYS A 111 -3.27 -11.06 16.42
N VAL A 112 -3.53 -9.97 15.69
CA VAL A 112 -2.71 -9.51 14.54
C VAL A 112 -1.27 -9.23 14.96
N ILE A 113 -1.08 -8.58 16.12
CA ILE A 113 0.25 -8.32 16.69
C ILE A 113 0.93 -9.63 17.11
N GLU A 114 0.22 -10.50 17.84
CA GLU A 114 0.80 -11.74 18.36
C GLU A 114 1.30 -12.66 17.24
N ARG A 115 0.51 -12.85 16.16
CA ARG A 115 0.96 -13.66 15.03
C ARG A 115 2.17 -13.10 14.27
N SER A 116 2.44 -11.80 14.41
CA SER A 116 3.54 -11.10 13.74
C SER A 116 4.64 -10.64 14.71
N LYS A 117 4.63 -11.16 15.95
CA LYS A 117 5.50 -10.78 17.07
C LYS A 117 6.97 -10.69 16.68
N ARG A 118 7.47 -11.65 15.91
CA ARG A 118 8.87 -11.64 15.43
C ARG A 118 9.21 -10.38 14.64
N THR A 119 8.36 -9.98 13.68
CA THR A 119 8.58 -8.77 12.87
C THR A 119 8.30 -7.50 13.65
N ILE A 120 7.34 -7.53 14.58
CA ILE A 120 7.07 -6.42 15.51
C ILE A 120 8.29 -6.15 16.38
N GLU A 121 8.91 -7.18 16.96
CA GLU A 121 10.11 -7.01 17.79
C GLU A 121 11.32 -6.48 16.99
N ARG A 122 11.52 -6.95 15.75
CA ARG A 122 12.56 -6.38 14.86
C ARG A 122 12.37 -4.89 14.62
N VAL A 123 11.13 -4.47 14.37
CA VAL A 123 10.78 -3.06 14.18
C VAL A 123 10.97 -2.27 15.48
N ARG A 124 10.60 -2.83 16.63
CA ARG A 124 10.85 -2.21 17.95
C ARG A 124 12.33 -2.01 18.21
N GLU A 125 13.15 -3.02 17.93
CA GLU A 125 14.60 -2.95 18.08
C GLU A 125 15.19 -1.85 17.20
N ALA A 126 14.77 -1.78 15.93
CA ALA A 126 15.18 -0.70 15.03
C ALA A 126 14.77 0.69 15.54
N LEU A 127 13.55 0.84 16.05
CA LEU A 127 13.04 2.10 16.61
C LEU A 127 13.75 2.51 17.91
N ARG A 128 14.25 1.56 18.70
CA ARG A 128 15.03 1.82 19.93
C ARG A 128 16.52 2.01 19.67
N SER A 129 16.99 1.66 18.47
CA SER A 129 18.41 1.79 18.14
C SER A 129 18.82 3.26 18.06
N ASN A 130 20.08 3.57 18.39
CA ASN A 130 20.65 4.91 18.22
C ASN A 130 20.94 5.27 16.75
N LYS A 131 20.51 4.45 15.79
CA LYS A 131 20.71 4.72 14.36
C LYS A 131 19.69 5.75 13.88
N SER A 132 20.07 6.55 12.89
CA SER A 132 19.09 7.37 12.19
C SER A 132 18.04 6.46 11.54
N LEU A 133 16.75 6.76 11.78
CA LEU A 133 15.62 6.01 11.19
C LEU A 133 15.60 6.10 9.65
N GLU A 134 16.25 7.12 9.09
CA GLU A 134 16.42 7.32 7.65
C GLU A 134 17.41 6.32 7.04
N GLN A 135 18.34 5.79 7.85
CA GLN A 135 19.35 4.81 7.42
C GLN A 135 18.86 3.36 7.58
N VAL A 136 17.68 3.15 8.16
CA VAL A 136 17.11 1.82 8.35
C VAL A 136 16.48 1.35 7.04
N ASP A 137 16.97 0.25 6.49
CA ASP A 137 16.27 -0.47 5.43
C ASP A 137 15.07 -1.22 6.01
N TRP A 138 13.95 -0.49 6.12
CA TRP A 138 12.70 -0.98 6.66
C TRP A 138 12.16 -2.19 5.89
N HIS A 139 12.30 -2.20 4.56
CA HIS A 139 11.81 -3.30 3.73
C HIS A 139 12.57 -4.59 4.05
N ARG A 140 13.91 -4.54 4.07
CA ARG A 140 14.78 -5.69 4.37
C ARG A 140 14.56 -6.26 5.76
N LEU A 141 14.16 -5.43 6.71
CA LEU A 141 13.93 -5.83 8.10
C LEU A 141 12.83 -6.88 8.24
N VAL A 142 11.80 -6.82 7.39
CA VAL A 142 10.59 -7.64 7.49
C VAL A 142 10.31 -8.52 6.27
N ILE A 143 11.09 -8.40 5.19
CA ILE A 143 10.95 -9.24 3.99
C ILE A 143 11.04 -10.74 4.32
N ASN A 144 10.38 -11.58 3.52
CA ASN A 144 10.29 -13.04 3.68
C ASN A 144 9.59 -13.47 4.98
N GLN A 145 8.90 -12.57 5.66
CA GLN A 145 8.06 -12.89 6.81
C GLN A 145 6.59 -12.61 6.46
N PRO A 146 5.64 -13.43 6.94
CA PRO A 146 4.23 -13.20 6.67
C PRO A 146 3.80 -11.80 7.09
N CYS A 147 3.02 -11.14 6.23
CA CYS A 147 2.37 -9.87 6.53
C CYS A 147 1.56 -10.02 7.83
N PRO A 148 1.57 -9.00 8.72
CA PRO A 148 0.75 -9.02 9.91
C PRO A 148 -0.73 -9.20 9.63
N PHE A 149 -1.22 -8.94 8.42
CA PHE A 149 -2.63 -9.09 8.02
C PHE A 149 -2.95 -10.38 7.25
N LEU A 150 -1.98 -11.28 7.08
CA LEU A 150 -2.21 -12.58 6.46
C LEU A 150 -2.91 -13.54 7.43
N GLY A 151 -4.17 -13.87 7.12
CA GLY A 151 -5.05 -14.74 7.91
C GLY A 151 -4.96 -16.22 7.55
N GLU A 152 -5.92 -16.97 8.08
CA GLU A 152 -6.09 -18.39 7.78
C GLU A 152 -6.34 -18.62 6.28
N GLY A 153 -5.91 -19.79 5.79
CA GLY A 153 -6.02 -20.14 4.37
C GLY A 153 -5.31 -19.15 3.45
N HIS A 154 -4.27 -18.45 3.94
CA HIS A 154 -3.53 -17.44 3.18
C HIS A 154 -4.38 -16.26 2.67
N ALA A 155 -5.50 -15.97 3.33
CA ALA A 155 -6.38 -14.86 2.97
C ALA A 155 -5.98 -13.57 3.70
N CYS A 156 -5.84 -12.47 2.97
CA CYS A 156 -5.63 -11.15 3.56
C CYS A 156 -6.91 -10.67 4.25
N ILE A 157 -6.85 -10.40 5.56
CA ILE A 157 -8.04 -9.99 6.33
C ILE A 157 -8.43 -8.51 6.13
N ILE A 158 -7.59 -7.74 5.42
CA ILE A 158 -7.83 -6.33 5.07
C ILE A 158 -7.81 -6.11 3.55
N TYR A 159 -8.13 -7.12 2.76
CA TYR A 159 -7.93 -7.10 1.30
C TYR A 159 -8.47 -5.84 0.62
N GLU A 160 -9.71 -5.44 0.93
CA GLU A 160 -10.37 -4.25 0.37
C GLU A 160 -9.71 -2.92 0.77
N ASP A 161 -8.98 -2.88 1.89
CA ASP A 161 -8.29 -1.70 2.42
C ASP A 161 -6.77 -1.84 2.35
N ARG A 162 -6.27 -2.75 1.51
CA ARG A 162 -4.83 -2.97 1.35
C ARG A 162 -4.15 -1.66 0.89
N PRO A 163 -3.00 -1.28 1.47
CA PRO A 163 -2.27 -0.06 1.10
C PRO A 163 -1.89 -0.03 -0.38
N LEU A 164 -1.59 1.16 -0.90
CA LEU A 164 -1.10 1.35 -2.26
C LEU A 164 0.12 0.48 -2.53
N ASP A 165 1.06 0.38 -1.59
CA ASP A 165 2.25 -0.46 -1.73
C ASP A 165 1.92 -1.94 -2.00
N CYS A 166 0.86 -2.48 -1.37
CA CYS A 166 0.31 -3.81 -1.69
C CYS A 166 -0.33 -3.86 -3.07
N ARG A 167 -1.04 -2.80 -3.46
CA ARG A 167 -1.78 -2.76 -4.74
C ARG A 167 -0.85 -2.77 -5.93
N LEU A 168 0.24 -2.04 -5.80
CA LEU A 168 1.31 -1.97 -6.79
C LEU A 168 2.03 -3.31 -6.97
N VAL A 169 1.95 -4.28 -6.04
CA VAL A 169 2.51 -5.63 -6.21
C VAL A 169 1.44 -6.60 -6.71
N VAL A 170 1.70 -7.24 -7.84
CA VAL A 170 0.79 -8.17 -8.53
C VAL A 170 1.58 -9.33 -9.13
N ALA A 171 0.90 -10.44 -9.41
CA ALA A 171 1.50 -11.60 -10.08
C ALA A 171 0.67 -11.98 -11.31
N PHE A 172 1.32 -12.09 -12.48
CA PHE A 172 0.65 -12.40 -13.76
C PHE A 172 0.97 -13.79 -14.31
N ARG A 173 1.95 -14.49 -13.72
CA ARG A 173 2.39 -15.82 -14.14
C ARG A 173 2.26 -16.81 -12.98
N GLY A 174 2.41 -18.11 -13.24
CA GLY A 174 2.51 -19.15 -12.20
C GLY A 174 3.72 -19.01 -11.26
N GLN A 175 4.37 -17.85 -11.25
CA GLN A 175 5.52 -17.53 -10.40
C GLN A 175 5.15 -17.42 -8.91
N CYS A 176 3.85 -17.43 -8.56
CA CYS A 176 3.37 -17.59 -7.19
C CYS A 176 3.84 -18.91 -6.52
N GLU A 177 4.34 -19.87 -7.30
CA GLU A 177 4.92 -21.13 -6.82
C GLU A 177 6.39 -20.99 -6.36
N SER A 178 7.08 -19.91 -6.75
CA SER A 178 8.45 -19.65 -6.31
C SER A 178 8.47 -19.12 -4.88
N LYS A 179 9.52 -19.44 -4.11
CA LYS A 179 9.76 -18.85 -2.78
C LYS A 179 10.53 -17.53 -2.84
N LYS A 180 10.92 -17.07 -4.04
CA LYS A 180 11.72 -15.86 -4.22
C LYS A 180 10.84 -14.70 -4.71
N LEU A 181 10.83 -13.62 -3.94
CA LEU A 181 10.04 -12.40 -4.20
C LEU A 181 10.53 -11.58 -5.40
N GLU A 182 11.69 -11.92 -5.99
CA GLU A 182 12.24 -11.31 -7.22
C GLU A 182 11.31 -11.48 -8.45
N HIS A 183 10.28 -12.30 -8.31
CA HIS A 183 9.26 -12.56 -9.32
C HIS A 183 7.96 -11.76 -9.12
N ALA A 184 7.85 -11.00 -8.03
CA ALA A 184 6.72 -10.10 -7.84
C ALA A 184 6.79 -9.00 -8.92
N GLN A 185 5.71 -8.86 -9.69
CA GLN A 185 5.63 -7.90 -10.79
C GLN A 185 4.93 -6.64 -10.29
N ARG A 186 5.33 -5.48 -10.81
CA ARG A 186 4.59 -4.24 -10.57
C ARG A 186 3.55 -4.05 -11.67
N GLY A 187 2.33 -3.73 -11.27
CA GLY A 187 1.32 -3.21 -12.19
C GLY A 187 1.77 -1.85 -12.71
N VAL A 188 1.48 -1.57 -13.98
CA VAL A 188 1.81 -0.29 -14.63
C VAL A 188 0.54 0.25 -15.29
N VAL A 189 -0.48 0.57 -14.48
CA VAL A 189 -1.66 1.33 -14.92
C VAL A 189 -1.52 2.81 -14.57
N ILE A 190 -2.19 3.68 -15.32
CA ILE A 190 -2.01 5.13 -15.18
C ILE A 190 -2.47 5.64 -13.81
N GLU A 191 -3.48 5.01 -13.22
CA GLU A 191 -4.02 5.36 -11.90
C GLU A 191 -3.01 5.09 -10.77
N GLU A 192 -2.09 4.14 -10.96
CA GLU A 192 -1.00 3.88 -10.03
C GLU A 192 0.03 5.00 -10.03
N THR A 193 0.25 5.66 -11.19
CA THR A 193 1.23 6.76 -11.32
C THR A 193 0.85 7.97 -10.48
N VAL A 194 -0.44 8.24 -10.38
CA VAL A 194 -0.98 9.37 -9.60
C VAL A 194 -1.39 8.97 -8.18
N GLY A 195 -1.32 7.68 -7.83
CA GLY A 195 -1.91 7.18 -6.59
C GLY A 195 -1.35 7.81 -5.32
N ALA A 196 -0.03 7.99 -5.25
CA ALA A 196 0.61 8.69 -4.13
C ALA A 196 0.14 10.15 -4.02
N THR A 197 -0.01 10.84 -5.15
CA THR A 197 -0.48 12.23 -5.22
C THR A 197 -1.96 12.34 -4.83
N VAL A 198 -2.80 11.38 -5.24
CA VAL A 198 -4.21 11.30 -4.83
C VAL A 198 -4.31 11.08 -3.32
N ILE A 199 -3.53 10.18 -2.73
CA ILE A 199 -3.48 9.95 -1.27
C ILE A 199 -3.03 11.22 -0.54
N ALA A 200 -1.99 11.90 -1.04
CA ALA A 200 -1.53 13.18 -0.49
C ALA A 200 -2.65 14.23 -0.52
N LYS A 201 -3.41 14.30 -1.62
CA LYS A 201 -4.54 15.22 -1.76
C LYS A 201 -5.68 14.91 -0.78
N ILE A 202 -6.04 13.63 -0.65
CA ILE A 202 -7.04 13.18 0.34
C ILE A 202 -6.59 13.60 1.74
N GLN A 203 -5.33 13.39 2.07
CA GLN A 203 -4.77 13.78 3.35
C GLN A 203 -4.79 15.30 3.58
N HIS A 204 -4.38 16.08 2.58
CA HIS A 204 -4.40 17.53 2.63
C HIS A 204 -5.83 18.05 2.90
N ASP A 205 -6.83 17.46 2.24
CA ASP A 205 -8.22 17.87 2.38
C ASP A 205 -8.79 17.55 3.77
N GLN A 206 -8.39 16.41 4.36
CA GLN A 206 -8.73 16.02 5.74
C GLN A 206 -7.99 16.85 6.78
N THR A 207 -6.87 17.48 6.42
CA THR A 207 -6.10 18.31 7.34
C THR A 207 -6.86 19.63 7.63
N PRO A 208 -7.02 20.05 8.91
CA PRO A 208 -7.68 21.30 9.25
C PRO A 208 -7.05 22.51 8.54
N LYS A 209 -7.87 23.45 8.05
CA LYS A 209 -7.42 24.59 7.22
C LYS A 209 -6.20 25.32 7.79
N PHE A 210 -6.19 25.60 9.09
CA PHE A 210 -5.09 26.29 9.78
C PHE A 210 -3.76 25.52 9.82
N LYS A 211 -3.79 24.19 9.61
CA LYS A 211 -2.61 23.31 9.55
C LYS A 211 -2.13 23.05 8.12
N ARG A 212 -2.95 23.31 7.09
CA ARG A 212 -2.62 23.00 5.68
C ARG A 212 -1.37 23.72 5.18
N ARG A 213 -1.11 24.94 5.64
CA ARG A 213 0.13 25.68 5.29
C ARG A 213 1.44 24.98 5.71
N LYS A 214 1.37 24.03 6.65
CA LYS A 214 2.51 23.22 7.11
C LYS A 214 2.52 21.81 6.50
N PHE A 215 1.61 21.53 5.57
CA PHE A 215 1.52 20.23 4.93
C PHE A 215 2.63 20.08 3.89
N GLN A 216 3.61 19.21 4.17
CA GLN A 216 4.76 18.96 3.29
C GLN A 216 4.53 17.77 2.32
N GLY A 217 3.28 17.38 2.06
CA GLY A 217 2.96 16.23 1.21
C GLY A 217 2.73 14.94 2.00
N VAL A 218 3.16 13.81 1.42
CA VAL A 218 2.94 12.47 1.98
C VAL A 218 3.69 12.34 3.31
N GLN A 219 2.97 12.06 4.40
CA GLN A 219 3.60 11.78 5.70
C GLN A 219 4.57 10.60 5.59
N PRO A 220 5.59 10.52 6.48
CA PRO A 220 6.55 9.43 6.44
C PRO A 220 5.84 8.08 6.48
N LEU A 221 6.06 7.30 5.43
CA LEU A 221 5.61 5.94 5.27
C LEU A 221 6.10 5.11 6.46
N LYS A 222 5.23 4.26 7.00
CA LYS A 222 5.59 3.32 8.06
C LYS A 222 5.18 1.93 7.63
N LEU A 223 6.00 0.94 7.99
CA LEU A 223 5.62 -0.45 7.89
C LEU A 223 4.31 -0.69 8.65
N LEU A 224 3.51 -1.64 8.19
CA LEU A 224 2.31 -2.07 8.93
C LEU A 224 2.63 -2.49 10.37
N GLN A 225 3.78 -3.12 10.59
CA GLN A 225 4.31 -3.45 11.92
C GLN A 225 4.52 -2.21 12.79
N HIS A 226 5.09 -1.14 12.24
CA HIS A 226 5.31 0.11 12.96
C HIS A 226 3.95 0.77 13.30
N TRP A 227 2.99 0.76 12.37
CA TRP A 227 1.64 1.24 12.68
C TRP A 227 0.94 0.47 13.79
N LEU A 228 1.09 -0.85 13.82
CA LEU A 228 0.58 -1.70 14.91
C LEU A 228 1.21 -1.35 16.26
N ILE A 229 2.52 -1.08 16.30
CA ILE A 229 3.22 -0.61 17.51
C ILE A 229 2.63 0.72 17.99
N VAL A 230 2.51 1.71 17.11
CA VAL A 230 1.94 3.03 17.44
C VAL A 230 0.51 2.89 17.96
N TRP A 231 -0.29 2.01 17.37
CA TRP A 231 -1.65 1.71 17.83
C TRP A 231 -1.65 1.07 19.22
N GLN A 232 -0.78 0.08 19.47
CA GLN A 232 -0.71 -0.63 20.74
C GLN A 232 -0.29 0.31 21.88
N GLU A 233 0.73 1.15 21.65
CA GLU A 233 1.20 2.14 22.63
C GLU A 233 0.12 3.16 22.99
N LYS A 234 -0.64 3.65 21.99
CA LYS A 234 -1.75 4.59 22.23
C LYS A 234 -2.86 3.98 23.06
N ASN A 235 -3.16 2.69 22.89
CA ASN A 235 -4.19 2.02 23.67
C ASN A 235 -3.72 1.64 25.08
N ASN A 236 -2.43 1.30 25.24
CA ASN A 236 -1.86 1.06 26.56
C ASN A 236 -1.82 2.33 27.42
N LYS A 237 -1.63 3.52 26.82
CA LYS A 237 -1.70 4.81 27.54
C LYS A 237 -3.12 5.25 27.94
N LYS A 238 -4.15 4.63 27.35
CA LYS A 238 -5.56 4.93 27.65
C LYS A 238 -6.17 3.99 28.70
N ARG A 239 -5.43 2.95 29.09
CA ARG A 239 -5.75 2.04 30.19
C ARG A 239 -5.00 2.50 31.43
#